data_AF-A0A6V8EVI2-F1
#
_entry.id   AF-A0A6V8EVI2-F1
#
_cell.length_a   1.000
_cell.length_b   1.000
_cell.length_c   1.000
_cell.angle_alpha   90.00
_cell.angle_beta   90.00
_cell.angle_gamma   90.00
#
_symmetry.space_group_name_H-M   'P 1'
#
loop_
_entity.id
_entity.type
_entity.pdbx_description
1 polymer ?
#
loop_
_entity_poly.entity_id
_entity_poly.type
_entity_poly.pdbx_seq_one_letter_code
_entity_poly.pdbx_strand_id
1 'polypeptide(L)'
;SLEVTHHGPILDVPALFIEVGSTEPYWPNEEAAQLLSEVIAEGLGLKDGSLNECWSSRHIGEPVLVTLGGGHYAPKANKLGLENNVWIGHMLANHSLPFGSQDDPGILWKQSIDAALASTQKAFPGGVIVCNIEKKSFKGWQRQLIYSHLESIGVEVVRTNAFLEMVKGCHEVQ
;
A
#
# COMPACT_ATOMS: atom_id res chain seq x y z
N SER A 1 -10.42 2.35 8.47
CA SER A 1 -10.28 1.82 7.10
C SER A 1 -9.07 2.48 6.49
N LEU A 2 -8.31 1.77 5.66
CA LEU A 2 -7.38 2.36 4.71
C LEU A 2 -8.15 2.95 3.52
N GLU A 3 -7.50 3.90 2.86
CA GLU A 3 -7.92 4.46 1.58
C GLU A 3 -6.78 4.29 0.57
N VAL A 4 -7.16 4.10 -0.69
CA VAL A 4 -6.21 4.01 -1.79
C VAL A 4 -5.35 5.28 -1.89
N THR A 5 -4.17 5.20 -2.50
CA THR A 5 -3.36 6.37 -2.78
C THR A 5 -4.12 7.35 -3.68
N HIS A 6 -4.35 8.55 -3.16
CA HIS A 6 -5.10 9.60 -3.82
C HIS A 6 -4.72 10.98 -3.24
N HIS A 7 -5.10 12.04 -3.95
CA HIS A 7 -4.78 13.44 -3.62
C HIS A 7 -3.26 13.72 -3.48
N GLY A 8 -2.93 14.94 -3.06
CA GLY A 8 -1.55 15.37 -2.79
C GLY A 8 -1.38 15.79 -1.32
N PRO A 9 -0.21 16.32 -0.94
CA PRO A 9 0.92 16.66 -1.81
C PRO A 9 1.79 15.44 -2.17
N ILE A 10 2.65 15.60 -3.17
CA ILE A 10 3.75 14.67 -3.44
C ILE A 10 4.94 15.12 -2.57
N LEU A 11 5.52 14.20 -1.80
CA LEU A 11 6.60 14.46 -0.85
C LEU A 11 7.76 13.48 -1.05
N ASP A 12 8.97 13.93 -0.73
CA ASP A 12 10.19 13.09 -0.76
C ASP A 12 10.53 12.45 0.60
N VAL A 13 9.72 12.72 1.63
CA VAL A 13 9.84 12.12 2.97
C VAL A 13 8.66 11.16 3.21
N PRO A 14 8.85 10.07 3.98
CA PRO A 14 7.74 9.20 4.38
C PRO A 14 6.64 10.01 5.08
N ALA A 15 5.42 9.87 4.60
CA ALA A 15 4.25 10.59 5.11
C ALA A 15 3.00 9.72 4.96
N LEU A 16 2.02 9.98 5.82
CA LEU A 16 0.70 9.35 5.76
C LEU A 16 -0.37 10.35 6.19
N PHE A 17 -1.60 10.10 5.78
CA PHE A 17 -2.78 10.81 6.26
C PHE A 17 -3.53 9.94 7.28
N ILE A 18 -4.00 10.55 8.36
CA ILE A 18 -4.94 9.95 9.32
C ILE A 18 -6.11 10.91 9.46
N GLU A 19 -7.33 10.41 9.26
CA GLU A 19 -8.49 11.26 8.97
C GLU A 19 -9.72 10.89 9.80
N VAL A 20 -10.55 11.91 10.08
CA VAL A 20 -11.93 11.76 10.56
C VAL A 20 -12.87 12.18 9.44
N GLY A 21 -13.74 11.27 9.01
CA GLY A 21 -14.66 11.50 7.90
C GLY A 21 -16.09 11.05 8.18
N SER A 22 -17.03 11.26 7.26
CA SER A 22 -16.84 11.85 5.92
C SER A 22 -17.56 13.17 5.70
N THR A 23 -18.32 13.67 6.68
CA THR A 23 -19.10 14.91 6.55
C THR A 23 -18.80 15.88 7.68
N GLU A 24 -19.10 17.17 7.45
CA GLU A 24 -18.85 18.27 8.39
C GLU A 24 -19.29 17.99 9.84
N PRO A 25 -20.44 17.34 10.10
CA PRO A 25 -20.84 16.98 11.47
C PRO A 25 -19.89 16.01 12.20
N TYR A 26 -19.10 15.21 11.48
CA TYR A 26 -18.16 14.25 12.09
C TYR A 26 -16.80 14.88 12.41
N TRP A 27 -16.40 15.94 11.71
CA TRP A 27 -15.08 16.56 11.90
C TRP A 27 -14.81 17.09 13.31
N PRO A 28 -15.78 17.67 14.05
CA PRO A 28 -15.55 18.11 15.42
C PRO A 28 -15.66 16.99 16.47
N ASN A 29 -15.70 15.70 16.08
CA ASN A 29 -15.82 14.59 17.03
C ASN A 29 -14.54 14.46 17.89
N GLU A 30 -14.65 14.85 19.16
CA GLU A 30 -13.54 14.85 20.12
C GLU A 30 -13.03 13.44 20.44
N GLU A 31 -13.90 12.44 20.53
CA GLU A 31 -13.48 11.04 20.81
C GLU A 31 -12.65 10.48 19.65
N ALA A 32 -13.07 10.75 18.41
CA ALA A 32 -12.32 10.36 17.23
C ALA A 32 -10.98 11.11 17.17
N ALA A 33 -10.97 12.42 17.42
CA ALA A 33 -9.74 13.22 17.46
C ALA A 33 -8.77 12.72 18.55
N GLN A 34 -9.28 12.39 19.74
CA GLN A 34 -8.48 11.83 20.83
C GLN A 34 -7.86 10.50 20.41
N LEU A 35 -8.64 9.58 19.85
CA LEU A 35 -8.13 8.29 19.38
C LEU A 35 -7.02 8.47 18.33
N LEU A 36 -7.22 9.34 17.33
CA LEU A 36 -6.18 9.61 16.33
C LEU A 36 -4.92 10.21 16.96
N SER A 37 -5.07 11.13 17.92
CA SER A 37 -3.94 11.75 18.62
C SER A 37 -3.12 10.71 19.39
N GLU A 38 -3.79 9.73 20.01
CA GLU A 38 -3.14 8.66 20.76
C GLU A 38 -2.37 7.72 19.83
N VAL A 39 -2.96 7.36 18.68
CA VAL A 39 -2.32 6.54 17.64
C VAL A 39 -1.09 7.25 17.06
N ILE A 40 -1.18 8.55 16.78
CA ILE A 40 -0.05 9.35 16.30
C ILE A 40 1.05 9.40 17.35
N ALA A 41 0.70 9.70 18.60
CA ALA A 41 1.67 9.79 19.69
C ALA A 41 2.37 8.45 19.95
N GLU A 42 1.66 7.34 19.84
CA GLU A 42 2.23 5.99 19.98
C GLU A 42 3.12 5.62 18.79
N GLY A 43 2.64 5.81 17.56
CA GLY A 43 3.40 5.50 16.34
C GLY A 43 4.69 6.33 16.19
N LEU A 44 4.69 7.57 16.70
CA LEU A 44 5.86 8.44 16.72
C LEU A 44 6.69 8.33 18.01
N GLY A 45 6.32 7.43 18.94
CA GLY A 45 7.05 7.22 20.19
C GLY A 45 7.06 8.43 21.14
N LEU A 46 6.07 9.30 21.06
CA LEU A 46 5.95 10.53 21.85
C LEU A 46 5.48 10.27 23.29
N LYS A 47 4.92 9.08 23.59
CA LYS A 47 4.40 8.74 24.92
C LYS A 47 5.49 8.30 25.89
N ASP A 48 6.38 7.40 25.48
CA ASP A 48 7.40 6.79 26.34
C ASP A 48 8.83 6.81 25.75
N GLY A 49 9.01 7.44 24.59
CA GLY A 49 10.28 7.48 23.88
C GLY A 49 10.62 6.19 23.11
N SER A 50 9.74 5.18 23.16
CA SER A 50 9.88 3.96 22.37
C SER A 50 9.06 4.08 21.09
N LEU A 51 9.71 3.92 19.94
CA LEU A 51 8.99 3.84 18.68
C LEU A 51 8.35 2.46 18.57
N ASN A 52 7.04 2.43 18.33
CA ASN A 52 6.42 1.26 17.72
C ASN A 52 7.17 0.97 16.42
N GLU A 53 7.48 -0.31 16.21
CA GLU A 53 8.38 -0.83 15.18
C GLU A 53 8.39 -0.02 13.88
N CYS A 54 9.50 0.69 13.63
CA CYS A 54 9.72 1.46 12.41
C CYS A 54 10.59 0.67 11.43
N TRP A 55 10.34 0.85 10.12
CA TRP A 55 11.22 0.28 9.10
C TRP A 55 12.68 0.67 9.36
N SER A 56 13.57 -0.31 9.27
CA SER A 56 14.97 -0.20 9.64
C SER A 56 15.78 -1.32 8.98
N SER A 57 17.10 -1.34 9.17
CA SER A 57 17.97 -2.38 8.62
C SER A 57 17.61 -3.80 9.04
N ARG A 58 16.85 -3.99 10.12
CA ARG A 58 16.36 -5.30 10.56
C ARG A 58 15.34 -5.92 9.62
N HIS A 59 14.65 -5.08 8.83
CA HIS A 59 13.57 -5.49 7.93
C HIS A 59 14.03 -5.66 6.48
N ILE A 60 15.34 -5.54 6.21
CA ILE A 60 15.87 -5.79 4.86
C ILE A 60 15.52 -7.21 4.45
N GLY A 61 14.94 -7.36 3.26
CA GLY A 61 14.46 -8.64 2.74
C GLY A 61 13.00 -8.95 3.08
N GLU A 62 12.35 -8.20 3.98
CA GLU A 62 10.93 -8.40 4.29
C GLU A 62 10.02 -7.96 3.14
N PRO A 63 8.88 -8.65 2.94
CA PRO A 63 7.97 -8.33 1.85
C PRO A 63 7.18 -7.04 2.13
N VAL A 64 7.13 -6.15 1.14
CA VAL A 64 6.36 -4.90 1.17
C VAL A 64 5.27 -4.94 0.11
N LEU A 65 4.02 -4.82 0.55
CA LEU A 65 2.85 -5.03 -0.29
C LEU A 65 2.41 -3.75 -1.00
N VAL A 66 2.30 -3.82 -2.33
CA VAL A 66 1.56 -2.86 -3.16
C VAL A 66 0.29 -3.54 -3.68
N THR A 67 -0.86 -2.89 -3.59
CA THR A 67 -2.13 -3.46 -4.10
C THR A 67 -2.59 -2.74 -5.35
N LEU A 68 -2.99 -3.49 -6.38
CA LEU A 68 -3.51 -2.98 -7.64
C LEU A 68 -4.97 -3.40 -7.83
N GLY A 69 -5.82 -2.42 -8.08
CA GLY A 69 -7.26 -2.57 -8.21
C GLY A 69 -8.00 -2.56 -6.87
N GLY A 70 -9.31 -2.38 -6.98
CA GLY A 70 -10.24 -2.26 -5.87
C GLY A 70 -11.00 -0.94 -5.96
N GLY A 71 -11.91 -0.76 -5.00
CA GLY A 71 -12.56 0.53 -4.76
C GLY A 71 -11.68 1.46 -3.91
N HIS A 72 -12.19 2.67 -3.70
CA HIS A 72 -11.53 3.73 -2.93
C HIS A 72 -11.13 3.32 -1.50
N TYR A 73 -11.95 2.51 -0.81
CA TYR A 73 -11.69 2.05 0.56
C TYR A 73 -10.80 0.79 0.65
N ALA A 74 -9.99 0.51 -0.38
CA ALA A 74 -8.92 -0.51 -0.35
C ALA A 74 -9.24 -1.81 0.44
N PRO A 75 -10.33 -2.54 0.15
CA PRO A 75 -10.81 -3.63 1.02
C PRO A 75 -9.77 -4.75 1.22
N LYS A 76 -8.92 -4.95 0.21
CA LYS A 76 -7.87 -5.96 0.26
C LYS A 76 -6.71 -5.57 1.17
N ALA A 77 -6.25 -4.33 1.04
CA ALA A 77 -5.20 -3.77 1.89
C ALA A 77 -5.68 -3.67 3.33
N ASN A 78 -6.93 -3.27 3.57
CA ASN A 78 -7.55 -3.28 4.90
C ASN A 78 -7.43 -4.66 5.57
N LYS A 79 -7.78 -5.74 4.85
CA LYS A 79 -7.68 -7.08 5.41
C LYS A 79 -6.23 -7.48 5.71
N LEU A 80 -5.31 -7.20 4.79
CA LEU A 80 -3.91 -7.60 4.92
C LEU A 80 -3.16 -6.77 5.97
N GLY A 81 -3.45 -5.48 6.09
CA GLY A 81 -2.80 -4.59 7.06
C GLY A 81 -3.26 -4.76 8.50
N LEU A 82 -4.26 -5.62 8.75
CA LEU A 82 -4.64 -6.05 10.09
C LEU A 82 -3.82 -7.25 10.58
N GLU A 83 -3.08 -7.91 9.67
CA GLU A 83 -2.21 -9.03 10.02
C GLU A 83 -0.87 -8.49 10.53
N ASN A 84 -0.28 -9.17 11.51
CA ASN A 84 0.98 -8.73 12.10
C ASN A 84 2.11 -8.72 11.07
N ASN A 85 3.00 -7.73 11.21
CA ASN A 85 4.23 -7.59 10.43
C ASN A 85 4.01 -7.41 8.92
N VAL A 86 2.81 -6.99 8.52
CA VAL A 86 2.52 -6.65 7.13
C VAL A 86 2.89 -5.20 6.85
N TRP A 87 3.89 -4.99 5.99
CA TRP A 87 4.24 -3.67 5.47
C TRP A 87 3.43 -3.36 4.20
N ILE A 88 2.74 -2.23 4.21
CA ILE A 88 1.93 -1.75 3.06
C ILE A 88 2.57 -0.50 2.47
N GLY A 89 2.85 -0.55 1.17
CA GLY A 89 3.23 0.59 0.37
C GLY A 89 2.02 1.28 -0.26
N HIS A 90 2.12 1.64 -1.53
CA HIS A 90 1.03 2.28 -2.24
C HIS A 90 -0.14 1.32 -2.56
N MET A 91 -1.34 1.88 -2.64
CA MET A 91 -2.58 1.16 -2.96
C MET A 91 -3.24 1.84 -4.17
N LEU A 92 -3.23 1.21 -5.34
CA LEU A 92 -3.73 1.82 -6.58
C LEU A 92 -5.12 1.29 -6.89
N ALA A 93 -6.13 2.16 -6.88
CA ALA A 93 -7.49 1.79 -7.28
C ALA A 93 -7.62 1.56 -8.78
N ASN A 94 -8.78 1.06 -9.22
CA ASN A 94 -9.09 0.89 -10.65
C ASN A 94 -8.93 2.20 -11.42
N HIS A 95 -9.43 3.31 -10.87
CA HIS A 95 -9.39 4.62 -11.51
C HIS A 95 -7.98 5.24 -11.54
N SER A 96 -7.08 4.78 -10.67
CA SER A 96 -5.67 5.21 -10.64
C SER A 96 -4.82 4.55 -11.73
N LEU A 97 -5.36 3.53 -12.42
CA LEU A 97 -4.72 2.83 -13.53
C LEU A 97 -5.50 3.06 -14.83
N PRO A 98 -5.43 4.28 -15.41
CA PRO A 98 -6.18 4.60 -16.61
C PRO A 98 -5.60 3.87 -17.82
N PHE A 99 -6.34 2.87 -18.28
CA PHE A 99 -6.11 2.20 -19.55
C PHE A 99 -6.93 2.87 -20.65
N GLY A 100 -6.33 2.97 -21.84
CA GLY A 100 -7.04 3.25 -23.08
C GLY A 100 -7.82 2.05 -23.59
N SER A 101 -7.77 1.83 -24.90
CA SER A 101 -8.40 0.68 -25.57
C SER A 101 -7.47 -0.54 -25.58
N GLN A 102 -7.95 -1.68 -26.09
CA GLN A 102 -7.09 -2.85 -26.24
C GLN A 102 -6.03 -2.68 -27.33
N ASP A 103 -6.36 -1.95 -28.41
CA ASP A 103 -5.46 -1.68 -29.53
C ASP A 103 -4.48 -0.54 -29.23
N ASP A 104 -4.91 0.40 -28.38
CA ASP A 104 -4.07 1.47 -27.83
C ASP A 104 -4.29 1.59 -26.31
N PRO A 105 -3.59 0.78 -25.50
CA PRO A 105 -3.69 0.80 -24.05
C PRO A 105 -3.21 2.11 -23.40
N GLY A 106 -2.42 2.91 -24.12
CA GLY A 106 -1.65 4.01 -23.54
C GLY A 106 -0.61 3.55 -22.52
N ILE A 107 0.01 4.53 -21.85
CA ILE A 107 1.13 4.31 -20.92
C ILE A 107 0.85 4.74 -19.48
N LEU A 108 -0.24 5.45 -19.22
CA LEU A 108 -0.49 6.08 -17.92
C LEU A 108 -0.67 5.06 -16.80
N TRP A 109 -1.39 3.96 -17.04
CA TRP A 109 -1.49 2.84 -16.10
C TRP A 109 -0.11 2.30 -15.68
N LYS A 110 0.82 2.23 -16.63
CA LYS A 110 2.19 1.72 -16.40
C LYS A 110 2.98 2.73 -15.56
N GLN A 111 2.91 4.00 -15.92
CA GLN A 111 3.54 5.09 -15.18
C GLN A 111 3.03 5.21 -13.73
N SER A 112 1.73 5.00 -13.49
CA SER A 112 1.17 4.96 -12.15
C SER A 112 1.78 3.83 -11.30
N ILE A 113 1.91 2.64 -11.87
CA ILE A 113 2.54 1.49 -11.21
C ILE A 113 4.02 1.80 -10.92
N ASP A 114 4.76 2.29 -11.92
CA ASP A 114 6.18 2.60 -11.77
C ASP A 114 6.44 3.65 -10.69
N ALA A 115 5.63 4.71 -10.65
CA ALA A 115 5.73 5.75 -9.64
C ALA A 115 5.44 5.23 -8.23
N ALA A 116 4.40 4.40 -8.09
CA ALA A 116 4.05 3.77 -6.82
C ALA A 116 5.16 2.85 -6.32
N LEU A 117 5.70 1.98 -7.18
CA LEU A 117 6.79 1.08 -6.82
C LEU A 117 8.05 1.85 -6.44
N ALA A 118 8.42 2.88 -7.20
CA ALA A 118 9.58 3.71 -6.89
C ALA A 118 9.45 4.45 -5.55
N SER A 119 8.27 5.00 -5.27
CA SER A 119 7.98 5.65 -3.98
C SER A 119 8.01 4.66 -2.82
N THR A 120 7.39 3.48 -2.98
CA THR A 120 7.47 2.39 -1.99
C THR A 120 8.92 1.95 -1.76
N GLN A 121 9.73 1.82 -2.81
CA GLN A 121 11.14 1.44 -2.64
C GLN A 121 11.96 2.46 -1.85
N LYS A 122 11.66 3.76 -2.02
CA LYS A 122 12.30 4.83 -1.24
C LYS A 122 11.91 4.78 0.24
N ALA A 123 10.63 4.52 0.53
CA ALA A 123 10.13 4.43 1.91
C ALA A 123 10.60 3.14 2.63
N PHE A 124 10.81 2.05 1.89
CA PHE A 124 11.21 0.74 2.40
C PHE A 124 12.53 0.27 1.76
N PRO A 125 13.67 0.93 2.04
CA PRO A 125 14.95 0.57 1.45
C PRO A 125 15.34 -0.86 1.83
N GLY A 126 15.66 -1.68 0.82
CA GLY A 126 16.01 -3.08 1.00
C GLY A 126 14.83 -4.04 1.18
N GLY A 127 13.59 -3.54 1.17
CA GLY A 127 12.39 -4.38 1.21
C GLY A 127 12.13 -5.08 -0.13
N VAL A 128 11.50 -6.24 -0.08
CA VAL A 128 11.11 -7.01 -1.27
C VAL A 128 9.70 -6.60 -1.67
N ILE A 129 9.58 -5.71 -2.66
CA ILE A 129 8.27 -5.23 -3.10
C ILE A 129 7.55 -6.32 -3.88
N VAL A 130 6.32 -6.62 -3.46
CA VAL A 130 5.41 -7.55 -4.13
C VAL A 130 4.07 -6.91 -4.38
N CYS A 131 3.40 -7.35 -5.45
CA CYS A 131 2.10 -6.83 -5.83
C CYS A 131 0.97 -7.84 -5.55
N ASN A 132 -0.18 -7.36 -5.09
CA ASN A 132 -1.43 -8.11 -5.13
C ASN A 132 -2.41 -7.46 -6.10
N ILE A 133 -3.00 -8.24 -7.01
CA ILE A 133 -3.96 -7.74 -8.00
C ILE A 133 -5.37 -8.24 -7.67
N GLU A 134 -6.32 -7.31 -7.52
CA GLU A 134 -7.74 -7.63 -7.47
C GLU A 134 -8.24 -8.03 -8.87
N LYS A 135 -8.40 -9.33 -9.10
CA LYS A 135 -8.65 -9.85 -10.46
C LYS A 135 -9.92 -9.29 -11.08
N LYS A 136 -10.98 -9.07 -10.28
CA LYS A 136 -12.27 -8.59 -10.78
C LYS A 136 -12.26 -7.12 -11.19
N SER A 137 -11.21 -6.38 -10.86
CA SER A 137 -11.08 -4.97 -11.16
C SER A 137 -10.73 -4.63 -12.60
N PHE A 138 -10.15 -5.58 -13.33
CA PHE A 138 -9.56 -5.33 -14.65
C PHE A 138 -10.15 -6.27 -15.69
N LYS A 139 -10.13 -5.86 -16.96
CA LYS A 139 -10.40 -6.76 -18.10
C LYS A 139 -9.25 -7.76 -18.26
N GLY A 140 -9.49 -8.87 -18.96
CA GLY A 140 -8.48 -9.90 -19.20
C GLY A 140 -7.20 -9.37 -19.80
N TRP A 141 -7.31 -8.58 -20.88
CA TRP A 141 -6.15 -7.99 -21.56
C TRP A 141 -5.39 -6.98 -20.69
N GLN A 142 -6.09 -6.17 -19.87
CA GLN A 142 -5.46 -5.24 -18.93
C GLN A 142 -4.63 -5.98 -17.90
N ARG A 143 -5.18 -7.06 -17.31
CA ARG A 143 -4.42 -7.89 -16.36
C ARG A 143 -3.15 -8.45 -16.99
N GLN A 144 -3.22 -8.94 -18.23
CA GLN A 144 -2.04 -9.49 -18.90
C GLN A 144 -0.97 -8.41 -19.10
N LEU A 145 -1.34 -7.20 -19.49
CA LEU A 145 -0.38 -6.09 -19.59
C LEU A 145 0.26 -5.75 -18.24
N ILE A 146 -0.52 -5.74 -17.16
CA ILE A 146 0.00 -5.53 -15.80
C ILE A 146 0.98 -6.64 -15.41
N TYR A 147 0.60 -7.91 -15.61
CA TYR A 147 1.46 -9.05 -15.31
C TYR A 147 2.77 -9.01 -16.09
N SER A 148 2.70 -8.81 -17.42
CA SER A 148 3.89 -8.73 -18.27
C SER A 148 4.79 -7.55 -17.90
N HIS A 149 4.20 -6.40 -17.52
CA HIS A 149 4.97 -5.25 -17.07
C HIS A 149 5.71 -5.54 -15.76
N LEU A 150 4.99 -6.01 -14.73
CA LEU A 150 5.58 -6.33 -13.42
C LEU A 150 6.66 -7.42 -13.53
N GLU A 151 6.43 -8.45 -14.35
CA GLU A 151 7.43 -9.48 -14.65
C GLU A 151 8.67 -8.88 -15.33
N SER A 152 8.49 -7.97 -16.30
CA SER A 152 9.62 -7.34 -17.01
C SER A 152 10.52 -6.49 -16.11
N ILE A 153 9.99 -6.02 -14.97
CA ILE A 153 10.74 -5.25 -13.96
C ILE A 153 11.05 -6.07 -12.70
N GLY A 154 10.79 -7.38 -12.73
CA GLY A 154 11.14 -8.31 -11.63
C GLY A 154 10.29 -8.18 -10.37
N VAL A 155 9.07 -7.61 -10.45
CA VAL A 155 8.16 -7.50 -9.31
C VAL A 155 7.18 -8.67 -9.30
N GLU A 156 7.20 -9.46 -8.23
CA GLU A 156 6.34 -10.63 -8.10
C GLU A 156 4.87 -10.24 -7.85
N VAL A 157 3.94 -10.97 -8.48
CA VAL A 157 2.51 -10.87 -8.16
C VAL A 157 2.06 -12.05 -7.33
N VAL A 158 1.70 -11.78 -6.08
CA VAL A 158 1.37 -12.79 -5.08
C VAL A 158 -0.13 -12.83 -4.78
N ARG A 159 -0.63 -14.02 -4.47
CA ARG A 159 -1.98 -14.17 -3.87
C ARG A 159 -1.90 -13.90 -2.38
N THR A 160 -3.03 -13.57 -1.78
CA THR A 160 -3.15 -13.25 -0.34
C THR A 160 -2.52 -14.29 0.56
N ASN A 161 -2.85 -15.58 0.39
CA ASN A 161 -2.31 -16.61 1.26
C ASN A 161 -0.80 -16.75 1.06
N ALA A 162 -0.33 -16.71 -0.19
CA ALA A 162 1.11 -16.77 -0.48
C ALA A 162 1.86 -15.59 0.16
N PHE A 163 1.31 -14.37 0.07
CA PHE A 163 1.87 -13.20 0.75
C PHE A 163 1.94 -13.38 2.27
N LEU A 164 0.88 -13.87 2.91
CA LEU A 164 0.88 -14.09 4.36
C LEU A 164 1.87 -15.19 4.78
N GLU A 165 2.07 -16.22 3.96
CA GLU A 165 3.11 -17.22 4.21
C GLU A 165 4.52 -16.64 4.05
N MET A 166 4.74 -15.72 3.10
CA MET A 166 6.02 -14.99 2.98
C MET A 166 6.31 -14.17 4.23
N VAL A 167 5.31 -13.42 4.72
CA VAL A 167 5.43 -12.61 5.94
C VAL A 167 5.80 -13.50 7.14
N LYS A 168 5.06 -14.59 7.37
CA LYS A 168 5.36 -15.54 8.46
C LYS A 168 6.78 -16.12 8.35
N GLY A 169 7.19 -16.52 7.15
CA GLY A 169 8.51 -17.10 6.90
C GLY A 169 9.67 -16.15 7.24
N CYS A 170 9.48 -14.84 7.17
CA CYS A 170 10.49 -13.87 7.60
C CYS A 170 10.65 -13.79 9.12
N HIS A 171 9.58 -14.03 9.88
CA HIS A 171 9.57 -13.88 11.35
C HIS A 171 9.73 -15.19 12.12
N GLU A 172 9.63 -16.35 11.46
CA GLU A 172 10.00 -17.65 12.06
C GLU A 172 11.52 -17.90 12.04
N VAL A 173 12.29 -17.07 11.33
CA VAL A 173 13.75 -17.24 11.11
C VAL A 173 14.60 -16.23 11.91
N GLN A 174 13.97 -15.29 12.62
CA GLN A 174 14.63 -14.35 13.55
C GLN A 174 14.56 -14.82 15.00
#